data_AF-A0A5M8R1E6-F1
#
_entry.id   AF-A0A5M8R1E6-F1
#
_cell.length_a   1.000
_cell.length_b   1.000
_cell.length_c   1.000
_cell.angle_alpha   90.00
_cell.angle_beta   90.00
_cell.angle_gamma   90.00
#
_symmetry.space_group_name_H-M   'P 1'
#
loop_
_entity.id
_entity.type
_entity.pdbx_description
1 polymer ?
#
loop_
_entity_poly.entity_id
_entity_poly.type
_entity_poly.pdbx_seq_one_letter_code
_entity_poly.pdbx_strand_id
1 'polypeptide(L)'
;MHACSSPPDKLGNLDLEKWRNDRGACNNVRSGLKKDFKAVQNELKGKFADDIGKILGRPDIHQLGERNLKFYVYFLEKGEQCNDIKTRSHAEKVILKFNAVGLLSEITYQTRPL
;
A
#
# COMPACT_ATOMS: atom_id res chain seq x y z
N MET A 1 1.76 -20.62 25.00
CA MET A 1 0.77 -19.65 24.51
C MET A 1 1.49 -18.70 23.56
N HIS A 2 1.44 -18.95 22.24
CA HIS A 2 2.01 -18.02 21.28
C HIS A 2 0.98 -16.90 21.07
N ALA A 3 1.24 -15.74 21.68
CA ALA A 3 0.45 -14.56 21.46
C ALA A 3 0.59 -14.16 19.98
N CYS A 4 -0.42 -14.50 19.16
CA CYS A 4 -0.60 -13.84 17.87
C CYS A 4 -1.04 -12.40 18.18
N SER A 5 -0.08 -11.51 18.32
CA SER A 5 -0.35 -10.08 18.38
C SER A 5 -1.04 -9.70 17.07
N SER A 6 -2.32 -9.33 17.13
CA SER A 6 -3.03 -8.80 15.98
C SER A 6 -2.23 -7.63 15.38
N PRO A 7 -2.21 -7.46 14.04
CA PRO A 7 -1.59 -6.30 13.45
C PRO A 7 -2.22 -5.04 14.05
N PRO A 8 -1.44 -3.97 14.28
CA PRO A 8 -1.97 -2.77 14.91
C PRO A 8 -3.11 -2.19 14.06
N ASP A 9 -4.12 -1.63 14.73
CA ASP A 9 -5.24 -0.96 14.07
C ASP A 9 -4.90 0.45 13.63
N LYS A 10 -3.81 1.01 14.16
CA LYS A 10 -3.32 2.35 13.82
C LYS A 10 -1.80 2.39 13.68
N LEU A 11 -1.33 3.29 12.84
CA LEU A 11 0.06 3.76 12.79
C LEU A 11 0.00 5.29 12.81
N GLY A 12 0.49 5.93 13.87
CA GLY A 12 0.18 7.34 14.11
C GLY A 12 -1.34 7.60 14.06
N ASN A 13 -1.76 8.52 13.19
CA ASN A 13 -3.18 8.81 12.92
C ASN A 13 -3.80 7.94 11.81
N LEU A 14 -2.99 7.16 11.09
CA LEU A 14 -3.48 6.31 10.00
C LEU A 14 -4.31 5.17 10.57
N ASP A 15 -5.60 5.15 10.23
CA ASP A 15 -6.52 4.05 10.51
C ASP A 15 -6.23 2.87 9.57
N LEU A 16 -5.48 1.90 10.07
CA LEU A 16 -5.02 0.75 9.29
C LEU A 16 -6.16 -0.23 9.04
N GLU A 17 -7.14 -0.32 9.94
CA GLU A 17 -8.32 -1.15 9.72
C GLU A 17 -9.11 -0.66 8.50
N LYS A 18 -9.42 0.64 8.46
CA LYS A 18 -10.08 1.26 7.29
C LYS A 18 -9.26 1.13 6.02
N TRP A 19 -7.94 1.35 6.11
CA TRP A 19 -7.03 1.19 4.97
C TRP A 19 -7.08 -0.23 4.37
N ARG A 20 -7.01 -1.25 5.23
CA ARG A 20 -7.04 -2.67 4.85
C ARG A 20 -8.38 -3.08 4.24
N ASN A 21 -9.48 -2.52 4.74
CA ASN A 21 -10.83 -2.84 4.28
C ASN A 21 -11.21 -2.17 2.94
N ASP A 22 -10.49 -1.14 2.50
CA ASP A 22 -10.75 -0.44 1.23
C ASP A 22 -9.82 -0.92 0.10
N ARG A 23 -9.85 -2.22 -0.19
CA ARG A 23 -9.05 -2.82 -1.27
C ARG A 23 -9.38 -2.17 -2.62
N GLY A 24 -8.35 -1.76 -3.36
CA GLY A 24 -8.49 -1.03 -4.62
C GLY A 24 -9.00 0.40 -4.50
N ALA A 25 -9.17 0.94 -3.28
CA ALA A 25 -9.76 2.25 -3.00
C ALA A 25 -11.20 2.45 -3.55
N CYS A 26 -11.94 1.37 -3.76
CA CYS A 26 -13.24 1.42 -4.42
C CYS A 26 -14.35 2.07 -3.59
N ASN A 27 -14.14 2.20 -2.28
CA ASN A 27 -15.03 2.90 -1.35
C ASN A 27 -14.58 4.34 -1.05
N ASN A 28 -13.53 4.85 -1.71
CA ASN A 28 -12.95 6.19 -1.49
C ASN A 28 -12.54 6.45 -0.02
N VAL A 29 -12.20 5.41 0.75
CA VAL A 29 -11.75 5.57 2.13
C VAL A 29 -10.28 5.97 2.16
N ARG A 30 -9.45 5.35 1.32
CA ARG A 30 -8.00 5.65 1.28
C ARG A 30 -7.66 7.07 0.84
N SER A 31 -8.52 7.73 0.06
CA SER A 31 -8.31 9.13 -0.35
C SER A 31 -8.37 10.06 0.87
N GLY A 32 -9.30 9.81 1.80
CA GLY A 32 -9.40 10.50 3.08
C GLY A 32 -8.22 10.22 4.03
N LEU A 33 -7.60 9.05 3.92
CA LEU A 33 -6.45 8.63 4.74
C LEU A 33 -5.09 9.04 4.16
N LYS A 34 -5.05 9.62 2.95
CA LYS A 34 -3.81 9.95 2.23
C LYS A 34 -2.87 10.85 3.04
N LYS A 35 -3.40 11.84 3.76
CA LYS A 35 -2.61 12.75 4.60
C LYS A 35 -1.95 12.00 5.76
N ASP A 36 -2.69 11.14 6.44
CA ASP A 36 -2.19 10.36 7.56
C ASP A 36 -1.18 9.31 7.11
N PHE A 37 -1.43 8.69 5.94
CA PHE A 37 -0.46 7.78 5.31
C PHE A 37 0.86 8.51 5.00
N LYS A 38 0.81 9.73 4.47
CA LYS A 38 2.00 10.56 4.22
C LYS A 38 2.78 10.84 5.51
N ALA A 39 2.09 11.11 6.62
CA ALA A 39 2.72 11.40 7.90
C ALA A 39 3.54 10.22 8.45
N VAL A 40 3.14 8.98 8.17
CA VAL A 40 3.80 7.76 8.69
C VAL A 40 4.77 7.11 7.69
N GLN A 41 5.01 7.71 6.53
CA GLN A 41 5.91 7.14 5.51
C GLN A 41 7.31 6.83 6.05
N ASN A 42 7.84 7.68 6.92
CA ASN A 42 9.16 7.47 7.51
C ASN A 42 9.18 6.29 8.47
N GLU A 43 8.07 5.99 9.13
CA GLU A 43 7.94 4.79 9.98
C GLU A 43 7.86 3.52 9.12
N LEU A 44 7.33 3.61 7.89
CA LEU A 44 7.24 2.48 6.97
C LEU A 44 8.57 2.18 6.26
N LYS A 45 9.34 3.23 5.91
CA LYS A 45 10.64 3.08 5.24
C LYS A 45 11.59 2.19 6.04
N GLY A 46 12.30 1.32 5.35
CA GLY A 46 13.22 0.36 5.97
C GLY A 46 12.55 -0.84 6.64
N LYS A 47 11.22 -1.00 6.56
CA LYS A 47 10.57 -2.27 6.95
C LYS A 47 10.61 -3.29 5.81
N PHE A 48 10.60 -4.57 6.17
CA PHE A 48 10.50 -5.65 5.18
C PHE A 48 9.13 -5.69 4.51
N ALA A 49 9.08 -6.18 3.27
CA ALA A 49 7.84 -6.35 2.52
C ALA A 49 6.76 -7.13 3.28
N ASP A 50 7.15 -8.14 4.06
CA ASP A 50 6.21 -8.94 4.84
C ASP A 50 5.61 -8.13 6.00
N ASP A 51 6.41 -7.27 6.65
CA ASP A 51 5.91 -6.39 7.71
C ASP A 51 5.03 -5.29 7.15
N ILE A 52 5.36 -4.74 5.98
CA ILE A 52 4.48 -3.82 5.25
C ILE A 52 3.15 -4.51 4.93
N GLY A 53 3.17 -5.76 4.48
CA GLY A 53 1.97 -6.56 4.22
C GLY A 53 1.14 -6.84 5.48
N LYS A 54 1.77 -7.01 6.64
CA LYS A 54 1.07 -7.15 7.93
C LYS A 54 0.41 -5.83 8.37
N ILE A 55 1.11 -4.70 8.19
CA ILE A 55 0.64 -3.38 8.61
C ILE A 55 -0.49 -2.89 7.68
N LEU A 56 -0.20 -2.78 6.38
CA LEU A 56 -1.09 -2.20 5.37
C LEU A 56 -2.07 -3.20 4.74
N GLY A 57 -1.91 -4.50 5.02
CA GLY A 57 -2.65 -5.57 4.38
C GLY A 57 -2.07 -5.97 3.03
N ARG A 58 -2.80 -6.83 2.31
CA ARG A 58 -2.41 -7.29 0.97
C ARG A 58 -2.42 -6.11 -0.01
N PRO A 59 -1.36 -5.93 -0.83
CA PRO A 59 -1.37 -4.91 -1.87
C PRO A 59 -2.43 -5.19 -2.94
N ASP A 60 -2.90 -4.14 -3.59
CA ASP A 60 -3.87 -4.27 -4.67
C ASP A 60 -3.21 -4.93 -5.89
N ILE A 61 -1.99 -4.51 -6.20
CA ILE A 61 -1.12 -5.12 -7.20
C ILE A 61 0.24 -5.42 -6.57
N HIS A 62 0.71 -6.66 -6.77
CA HIS A 62 2.06 -7.08 -6.44
C HIS A 62 2.80 -7.34 -7.75
N GLN A 63 3.84 -6.56 -8.01
CA GLN A 63 4.61 -6.64 -9.24
C GLN A 63 6.09 -6.88 -8.92
N LEU A 64 6.75 -7.68 -9.74
CA LEU A 64 8.20 -7.81 -9.79
C LEU A 64 8.68 -6.99 -10.98
N GLY A 65 9.61 -6.07 -10.75
CA GLY A 65 10.27 -5.31 -11.81
C GLY A 65 11.66 -5.83 -12.11
N GLU A 66 12.46 -5.01 -12.78
CA GLU A 66 13.83 -5.36 -13.13
C GLU A 66 14.70 -5.62 -11.89
N ARG A 67 15.70 -6.49 -12.04
CA ARG A 67 16.65 -6.86 -10.98
C ARG A 67 15.99 -7.42 -9.70
N ASN A 68 14.86 -8.11 -9.86
CA ASN A 68 14.09 -8.69 -8.75
C ASN A 68 13.60 -7.65 -7.72
N LEU A 69 13.43 -6.39 -8.15
CA LEU A 69 12.81 -5.38 -7.30
C LEU A 69 11.32 -5.71 -7.15
N LYS A 70 10.84 -5.64 -5.91
CA LYS A 70 9.44 -5.87 -5.58
C LYS A 70 8.71 -4.54 -5.48
N PHE A 71 7.49 -4.50 -5.98
CA PHE A 71 6.61 -3.34 -5.93
C PHE A 71 5.26 -3.73 -5.36
N TYR A 72 4.84 -3.04 -4.31
CA TYR A 72 3.47 -3.10 -3.80
C TYR A 72 2.74 -1.83 -4.19
N VAL A 73 1.59 -1.99 -4.85
CA VAL A 73 0.76 -0.88 -5.29
C VAL A 73 -0.52 -0.88 -4.47
N TYR A 74 -0.86 0.29 -3.95
CA TYR A 74 -2.15 0.57 -3.33
C TYR A 74 -2.80 1.74 -4.06
N PHE A 75 -4.00 1.55 -4.59
CA PHE A 75 -4.81 2.65 -5.09
C PHE A 75 -5.25 3.53 -3.91
N LEU A 76 -5.34 4.83 -4.14
CA LEU A 76 -5.79 5.84 -3.18
C LEU A 76 -7.18 6.38 -3.53
N GLU A 77 -7.57 6.31 -4.80
CA GLU A 77 -8.83 6.82 -5.31
C GLU A 77 -9.57 5.74 -6.11
N LYS A 78 -10.89 5.85 -6.18
CA LYS A 78 -11.70 5.00 -7.05
C LYS A 78 -11.39 5.27 -8.52
N GLY A 79 -11.33 4.21 -9.32
CA GLY A 79 -11.14 4.31 -10.77
C GLY A 79 -11.48 3.01 -11.50
N GLU A 80 -10.92 2.86 -12.70
CA GLU A 80 -11.15 1.73 -13.59
C GLU A 80 -10.77 0.39 -12.95
N GLN A 81 -9.83 0.39 -12.01
CA GLN A 81 -9.40 -0.80 -11.27
C GLN A 81 -10.51 -1.47 -10.45
N CYS A 82 -11.58 -0.74 -10.13
CA CYS A 82 -12.70 -1.26 -9.35
C CYS A 82 -13.63 -2.18 -10.14
N ASN A 83 -13.63 -2.05 -11.46
CA ASN A 83 -14.36 -2.96 -12.34
C ASN A 83 -13.50 -4.17 -12.69
N ASP A 84 -12.24 -3.94 -13.06
CA ASP A 84 -11.24 -4.98 -13.28
C ASP A 84 -9.86 -4.45 -12.88
N ILE A 85 -9.23 -5.11 -11.89
CA ILE A 85 -7.91 -4.76 -11.35
C ILE A 85 -6.78 -4.85 -12.39
N LYS A 86 -7.01 -5.56 -13.50
CA LYS A 86 -6.06 -5.64 -14.63
C LYS A 86 -6.16 -4.45 -15.57
N THR A 87 -7.22 -3.65 -15.46
CA THR A 87 -7.40 -2.47 -16.29
C THR A 87 -6.37 -1.42 -15.93
N ARG A 88 -5.79 -0.81 -16.96
CA ARG A 88 -4.93 0.37 -16.83
C ARG A 88 -5.73 1.54 -16.25
N SER A 89 -5.57 1.76 -14.95
CA SER A 89 -6.26 2.83 -14.24
C SER A 89 -5.42 4.09 -14.07
N HIS A 90 -6.07 5.23 -14.27
CA HIS A 90 -5.53 6.57 -14.02
C HIS A 90 -5.73 7.04 -12.58
N ALA A 91 -6.42 6.25 -11.74
CA ALA A 91 -6.58 6.57 -10.33
C ALA A 91 -5.24 6.77 -9.65
N GLU A 92 -5.19 7.75 -8.75
CA GLU A 92 -4.01 7.98 -7.96
C GLU A 92 -3.70 6.72 -7.13
N LYS A 93 -2.43 6.34 -7.13
CA LYS A 93 -1.91 5.18 -6.42
C LYS A 93 -0.59 5.53 -5.77
N VAL A 94 -0.31 4.83 -4.67
CA VAL A 94 1.00 4.80 -4.04
C VAL A 94 1.72 3.51 -4.41
N ILE A 95 2.98 3.63 -4.79
CA ILE A 95 3.86 2.52 -5.14
C ILE A 95 4.95 2.46 -4.08
N LEU A 96 5.04 1.30 -3.42
CA LEU A 96 6.07 0.97 -2.46
C LEU A 96 7.10 0.09 -3.17
N LYS A 97 8.30 0.62 -3.38
CA LYS A 97 9.40 -0.09 -4.01
C LYS A 97 10.32 -0.65 -2.92
N PHE A 98 10.55 -1.95 -3.00
CA PHE A 98 11.46 -2.67 -2.13
C PHE A 98 12.77 -2.90 -2.86
N ASN A 99 13.88 -2.74 -2.16
CA ASN A 99 15.21 -3.04 -2.69
C ASN A 99 15.43 -4.56 -2.80
N ALA A 100 16.61 -4.96 -3.31
CA ALA A 100 16.95 -6.37 -3.53
C ALA A 100 16.97 -7.22 -2.24
N VAL A 101 17.11 -6.60 -1.06
CA VAL A 101 17.05 -7.30 0.24
C VAL A 101 15.64 -7.31 0.86
N GLY A 102 14.65 -6.75 0.15
CA GLY A 102 13.24 -6.77 0.56
C GLY A 102 12.82 -5.64 1.50
N LEU A 103 13.65 -4.60 1.68
CA LEU A 103 13.34 -3.43 2.51
C LEU A 103 12.67 -2.33 1.69
N LEU A 104 11.65 -1.68 2.25
CA LEU A 104 10.98 -0.55 1.62
C LEU A 104 11.95 0.64 1.48
N SER A 105 12.36 0.94 0.25
CA SER A 105 13.35 1.99 -0.04
C SER A 105 12.71 3.28 -0.54
N GLU A 106 11.66 3.17 -1.36
CA GLU A 106 11.00 4.33 -1.99
C GLU A 106 9.49 4.22 -1.90
N ILE A 107 8.83 5.37 -1.73
CA ILE A 107 7.38 5.51 -1.76
C ILE A 107 7.06 6.62 -2.76
N THR A 108 6.37 6.28 -3.84
CA THR A 108 6.03 7.23 -4.91
C THR A 108 4.52 7.30 -5.11
N TYR A 109 4.04 8.48 -5.51
CA TYR A 109 2.63 8.71 -5.83
C TYR A 109 2.52 9.02 -7.31
N GLN A 110 1.61 8.37 -8.02
CA GLN A 110 1.40 8.62 -9.44
C GLN A 110 -0.03 8.32 -9.87
N THR A 111 -0.48 9.02 -10.91
CA THR A 111 -1.76 8.79 -11.60
C THR A 111 -1.57 8.07 -12.93
N ARG A 112 -0.32 7.80 -13.34
CA ARG A 112 -0.04 7.10 -14.61
C ARG A 112 -0.45 5.63 -14.50
N PRO A 113 -1.09 5.05 -15.52
CA PRO A 113 -1.34 3.62 -15.58
C PRO A 113 -0.05 2.80 -15.48
N LEU A 114 -0.15 1.59 -14.91
CA LEU A 114 0.95 0.62 -14.83
C LEU A 114 1.12 -0.13 -16.16
#